data_AF-A0A427ABS4-F1
#
_entry.id   AF-A0A427ABS4-F1
#
_cell.length_a   1.000
_cell.length_b   1.000
_cell.length_c   1.000
_cell.angle_alpha   90.00
_cell.angle_beta   90.00
_cell.angle_gamma   90.00
#
_symmetry.space_group_name_H-M   'P 1'
#
loop_
_entity.id
_entity.type
_entity.pdbx_description
1 polymer ?
#
loop_
_entity_poly.entity_id
_entity_poly.type
_entity_poly.pdbx_seq_one_letter_code
_entity_poly.pdbx_strand_id
1 'polypeptide(L)'
;MLPRNTGHFVWNCIGNRKTQRIVLQCILDNNRAIEIAEFVICNSFKEIEEPVFTSAPGILPVGPLLTGLRPGRPAGHFWPEDTTCISWLKDQPPQPAKAFPGLIVYL
;
A
#
# COMPACT_ATOMS: atom_id res chain seq x y z
N MET A 1 -14.48 -11.49 13.13
CA MET A 1 -13.19 -11.53 12.41
C MET A 1 -12.80 -12.98 12.22
N LEU A 2 -12.54 -13.43 10.98
CA LEU A 2 -12.10 -14.81 10.73
C LEU A 2 -10.66 -15.01 11.24
N PRO A 3 -10.26 -16.24 11.65
CA PRO A 3 -8.88 -16.52 12.04
C PRO A 3 -7.93 -16.17 10.90
N ARG A 4 -7.03 -15.22 11.14
CA ARG A 4 -6.05 -14.79 10.14
C ARG A 4 -4.89 -15.79 10.16
N ASN A 5 -4.69 -16.52 9.07
CA ASN A 5 -3.55 -17.41 8.93
C ASN A 5 -2.24 -16.60 8.94
N THR A 6 -1.39 -16.85 9.93
CA THR A 6 -0.13 -16.15 10.14
C THR A 6 0.90 -16.40 9.03
N GLY A 7 0.75 -17.48 8.25
CA GLY A 7 1.56 -17.77 7.08
C GLY A 7 1.43 -16.73 5.97
N HIS A 8 0.36 -15.92 5.96
CA HIS A 8 0.13 -14.86 4.97
C HIS A 8 0.62 -13.48 5.42
N PHE A 9 1.30 -13.40 6.57
CA PHE A 9 1.92 -12.14 6.98
C PHE A 9 3.05 -11.75 6.03
N VAL A 10 3.16 -10.45 5.73
CA VAL A 10 4.13 -9.95 4.75
C VAL A 10 5.56 -10.38 5.07
N TRP A 11 5.95 -10.40 6.36
CA TRP A 11 7.26 -10.86 6.80
C TRP A 11 7.46 -12.36 6.67
N ASN A 12 6.41 -13.17 6.50
CA ASN A 12 6.53 -14.61 6.24
C ASN A 12 6.52 -14.93 4.75
N CYS A 13 6.06 -14.01 3.90
CA CYS A 13 5.94 -14.22 2.45
C CYS A 13 7.09 -13.61 1.62
N ILE A 14 8.10 -13.01 2.25
CA ILE A 14 9.18 -12.27 1.55
C ILE A 14 10.58 -12.79 1.87
N GLY A 15 11.38 -12.99 0.83
CA GLY A 15 12.82 -13.28 0.93
C GLY A 15 13.16 -14.52 1.76
N ASN A 16 14.35 -14.50 2.37
CA ASN A 16 14.83 -15.56 3.25
C ASN A 16 14.61 -15.18 4.73
N ARG A 17 14.86 -16.10 5.67
CA ARG A 17 14.67 -15.86 7.12
C ARG A 17 15.33 -14.59 7.65
N LYS A 18 16.46 -14.16 7.08
CA LYS A 18 17.11 -12.90 7.48
C LYS A 18 16.26 -11.70 7.05
N THR A 19 15.80 -11.69 5.80
CA THR A 19 14.86 -10.67 5.28
C THR A 19 13.58 -10.63 6.09
N GLN A 20 12.99 -11.79 6.39
CA GLN A 20 11.78 -11.90 7.21
C GLN A 20 11.94 -11.22 8.56
N ARG A 21 13.06 -11.48 9.27
CA ARG A 21 13.37 -10.85 10.55
C ARG A 21 13.53 -9.33 10.43
N ILE A 22 14.21 -8.86 9.39
CA ILE A 22 14.38 -7.42 9.15
C ILE A 22 13.02 -6.75 8.94
N VAL A 23 12.16 -7.32 8.09
CA VAL A 23 10.82 -6.77 7.83
C VAL A 23 9.98 -6.75 9.10
N LEU A 24 9.99 -7.82 9.89
CA LEU A 24 9.27 -7.85 11.17
C LEU A 24 9.79 -6.76 12.12
N GLN A 25 11.10 -6.59 12.22
CA GLN A 25 11.71 -5.57 13.08
C GLN A 25 11.32 -4.16 12.62
N CYS A 26 11.34 -3.88 11.31
CA CYS A 26 10.88 -2.61 10.76
C CYS A 26 9.42 -2.31 11.11
N ILE A 27 8.53 -3.31 11.07
CA ILE A 27 7.12 -3.14 11.46
C ILE A 27 7.00 -2.81 12.95
N LEU A 28 7.75 -3.51 13.81
CA LEU A 28 7.73 -3.25 15.25
C LEU A 28 8.25 -1.85 15.60
N ASP A 29 9.30 -1.40 14.92
CA ASP A 29 9.84 -0.06 15.13
C ASP A 29 8.91 1.02 14.56
N ASN A 30 8.20 0.75 13.46
CA ASN A 30 7.16 1.63 12.95
C ASN A 30 6.02 1.81 13.96
N ASN A 31 5.56 0.72 14.60
CA ASN A 31 4.50 0.80 15.62
C ASN A 31 4.92 1.70 16.80
N ARG A 32 6.18 1.60 17.24
CA ARG A 32 6.72 2.48 18.29
C ARG A 32 6.79 3.95 17.84
N ALA A 33 7.11 4.20 16.57
CA ALA A 33 7.11 5.55 16.01
C ALA A 33 5.70 6.13 15.95
N ILE A 34 4.68 5.32 15.66
CA ILE A 34 3.27 5.73 15.65
C ILE A 34 2.82 6.19 17.04
N GLU A 35 3.26 5.53 18.12
CA GLU A 35 2.89 5.89 19.50
C GLU A 35 3.29 7.33 19.89
N ILE A 36 4.30 7.90 19.25
CA ILE A 36 4.80 9.26 19.52
C ILE A 36 4.49 10.27 18.41
N ALA A 37 3.84 9.84 17.32
CA ALA A 37 3.47 10.70 16.21
C ALA A 37 2.23 11.53 16.57
N GLU A 38 2.21 12.81 16.16
CA GLU A 38 1.03 13.66 16.31
C GLU A 38 -0.11 13.19 15.41
N PHE A 39 0.24 12.80 14.17
CA PHE A 39 -0.68 12.26 13.17
C PHE A 39 0.00 11.18 12.33
N VAL A 40 -0.80 10.23 11.84
CA VAL A 40 -0.38 9.22 10.85
C VAL A 40 -1.02 9.55 9.52
N ILE A 41 -0.21 9.80 8.49
CA ILE A 41 -0.73 10.06 7.14
C ILE A 41 -0.99 8.72 6.45
N CYS A 42 -2.23 8.47 6.03
CA CYS A 42 -2.65 7.25 5.36
C CYS A 42 -3.05 7.54 3.91
N ASN A 43 -2.45 6.84 2.95
CA ASN A 43 -2.85 6.87 1.54
C ASN A 43 -4.10 6.00 1.30
N SER A 44 -5.19 6.40 1.92
CA SER A 44 -6.51 5.78 1.83
C SER A 44 -7.58 6.89 1.94
N PHE A 45 -8.85 6.53 1.81
CA PHE A 45 -9.97 7.46 1.82
C PHE A 45 -11.17 6.86 2.55
N LYS A 46 -12.03 7.73 3.07
CA LYS A 46 -13.05 7.38 4.07
C LYS A 46 -13.99 6.28 3.58
N GLU A 47 -14.37 6.33 2.32
CA GLU A 47 -15.38 5.47 1.70
C GLU A 47 -15.00 3.99 1.70
N ILE A 48 -13.70 3.65 1.82
CA ILE A 48 -13.22 2.26 1.87
C ILE A 48 -12.85 1.79 3.29
N GLU A 49 -12.56 2.71 4.22
CA GLU A 49 -12.02 2.39 5.55
C GLU A 49 -12.64 3.20 6.70
N GLU A 50 -13.90 3.64 6.54
CA GLU A 50 -14.62 4.47 7.55
C GLU A 50 -14.54 3.93 8.99
N PRO A 51 -14.71 2.61 9.27
CA PRO A 51 -14.59 2.09 10.63
C PRO A 51 -13.18 2.27 11.23
N VAL A 52 -12.14 2.29 10.41
CA VAL A 52 -10.75 2.46 10.84
C VAL A 52 -10.53 3.92 11.25
N PHE A 53 -10.88 4.87 10.38
CA PHE A 53 -10.72 6.30 10.69
C PHE A 53 -11.60 6.77 11.84
N THR A 54 -12.76 6.14 12.03
CA THR A 54 -13.63 6.41 13.18
C THR A 54 -13.01 5.93 14.50
N SER A 55 -12.33 4.78 14.48
CA SER A 55 -11.70 4.20 15.68
C SER A 55 -10.31 4.75 15.98
N ALA A 56 -9.63 5.35 15.00
CA ALA A 56 -8.30 5.93 15.13
C ALA A 56 -8.24 7.36 14.52
N PRO A 57 -8.76 8.39 15.23
CA PRO A 57 -8.85 9.75 14.69
C PRO A 57 -7.50 10.44 14.44
N GLY A 58 -6.40 9.90 14.98
CA GLY A 58 -5.04 10.35 14.68
C GLY A 58 -4.53 9.94 13.29
N ILE A 59 -5.28 9.10 12.56
CA ILE A 59 -4.97 8.70 11.19
C ILE A 59 -5.67 9.64 10.21
N LEU A 60 -4.89 10.33 9.39
CA LEU A 60 -5.38 11.27 8.38
C LEU A 60 -5.43 10.60 7.00
N PRO A 61 -6.62 10.33 6.44
CA PRO A 61 -6.75 9.86 5.06
C PRO A 61 -6.46 10.99 4.07
N VAL A 62 -5.39 10.87 3.28
CA VAL A 62 -5.00 11.83 2.23
C VAL A 62 -5.05 11.23 0.82
N GLY A 63 -5.57 10.02 0.71
CA GLY A 63 -5.61 9.26 -0.53
C GLY A 63 -6.88 9.51 -1.37
N PRO A 64 -6.93 8.93 -2.58
CA PRO A 64 -5.83 8.24 -3.24
C PRO A 64 -4.79 9.23 -3.78
N LEU A 65 -3.51 9.00 -3.47
CA LEU A 65 -2.40 9.73 -4.06
C LEU A 65 -2.14 9.26 -5.50
N LEU A 66 -2.94 9.79 -6.43
CA LEU A 66 -2.86 9.45 -7.85
C LEU A 66 -1.64 10.11 -8.51
N THR A 67 -0.79 9.30 -9.14
CA THR A 67 0.43 9.77 -9.81
C THR A 67 0.14 10.53 -11.10
N GLY A 68 -0.90 10.15 -11.85
CA GLY A 68 -1.25 10.73 -13.15
C GLY A 68 -1.95 12.10 -13.11
N LEU A 69 -2.37 12.57 -11.91
CA LEU A 69 -3.04 13.87 -11.75
C LEU A 69 -2.08 14.97 -11.26
N ARG A 70 -0.81 14.64 -11.03
CA ARG A 70 0.19 15.59 -10.53
C ARG A 70 0.74 16.42 -11.69
N PRO A 71 0.86 17.75 -11.54
CA PRO A 71 1.62 18.57 -12.49
C PRO A 71 3.08 18.13 -12.52
N GLY A 72 3.59 17.79 -13.70
CA GLY A 72 4.99 17.35 -13.91
C GLY A 72 5.14 15.85 -14.18
N ARG A 73 6.39 15.40 -14.35
CA ARG A 73 6.67 13.96 -14.55
C ARG A 73 6.52 13.21 -13.24
N PRO A 74 5.85 12.04 -13.22
CA PRO A 74 5.83 11.19 -12.05
C PRO A 74 7.26 10.81 -11.63
N ALA A 75 7.51 10.79 -10.33
CA ALA A 75 8.79 10.44 -9.72
C ALA A 75 8.66 9.15 -8.89
N GLY A 76 9.79 8.48 -8.65
CA GLY A 76 9.83 7.24 -7.84
C GLY A 76 9.74 5.95 -8.64
N HIS A 77 9.95 6.00 -9.96
CA HIS A 77 10.08 4.79 -10.78
C HIS A 77 11.47 4.17 -10.61
N PHE A 78 11.54 2.85 -10.50
CA PHE A 78 12.80 2.11 -10.54
C PHE A 78 13.44 2.13 -11.95
N TRP A 79 12.62 2.26 -12.99
CA TRP A 79 13.01 2.17 -14.40
C TRP A 79 12.31 3.26 -15.23
N PRO A 80 12.85 3.63 -16.41
CA PRO A 80 12.16 4.51 -17.34
C PRO A 80 10.81 3.93 -17.81
N GLU A 81 9.90 4.81 -18.21
CA GLU A 81 8.60 4.39 -18.77
C GLU A 81 8.81 3.58 -20.06
N ASP A 82 8.24 2.38 -20.10
CA ASP A 82 8.23 1.53 -21.28
C ASP A 82 6.98 1.78 -22.12
N THR A 83 7.15 2.53 -23.21
CA THR A 83 6.08 2.87 -24.14
C THR A 83 5.56 1.66 -24.93
N THR A 84 6.34 0.57 -25.04
CA THR A 84 5.93 -0.63 -25.78
C THR A 84 4.83 -1.40 -25.06
N CYS A 85 4.84 -1.38 -23.72
CA CYS A 85 3.84 -2.01 -22.88
C CYS A 85 2.43 -1.42 -23.10
N ILE A 86 2.33 -0.09 -23.22
CA ILE A 86 1.05 0.59 -23.49
C ILE A 86 0.49 0.19 -24.85
N SER A 87 1.34 0.09 -25.88
CA SER A 87 0.90 -0.37 -27.20
C SER A 87 0.38 -1.80 -27.16
N TRP A 88 1.12 -2.71 -26.53
CA TRP A 88 0.69 -4.11 -26.35
C TRP A 88 -0.65 -4.22 -25.58
N LEU A 89 -0.86 -3.39 -24.55
CA LEU A 89 -2.07 -3.40 -23.74
C LEU A 89 -3.31 -2.98 -24.55
N LYS A 90 -3.15 -2.04 -25.49
CA LYS A 90 -4.25 -1.58 -26.37
C LYS A 90 -4.76 -2.67 -27.31
N ASP A 91 -3.92 -3.64 -27.63
CA ASP A 91 -4.28 -4.76 -28.50
C ASP A 91 -4.98 -5.90 -27.75
N GLN A 92 -5.05 -5.83 -26.40
CA GLN A 92 -5.74 -6.83 -25.59
C GLN A 92 -7.26 -6.58 -25.57
N PRO A 93 -8.09 -7.63 -25.54
CA PRO A 93 -9.54 -7.46 -25.37
C PRO A 93 -9.85 -6.77 -24.04
N PRO A 94 -10.91 -5.94 -23.96
CA PRO A 94 -11.29 -5.27 -22.73
C PRO A 94 -11.63 -6.31 -21.65
N GLN A 95 -10.84 -6.33 -20.59
CA GLN A 95 -11.08 -7.17 -19.43
C GLN A 95 -11.82 -6.36 -18.36
N PRO A 96 -12.81 -6.92 -17.65
CA PRO A 96 -13.35 -6.26 -16.47
C PRO A 96 -12.20 -5.98 -15.52
N ALA A 97 -12.11 -4.73 -15.05
CA ALA A 97 -11.06 -4.33 -14.11
C ALA A 97 -11.13 -5.26 -12.89
N LYS A 98 -10.15 -6.17 -12.79
CA LYS A 98 -9.93 -6.88 -11.53
C LYS A 98 -9.43 -5.83 -10.56
N ALA A 99 -10.29 -5.42 -9.64
CA ALA A 99 -9.85 -4.71 -8.46
C ALA A 99 -8.80 -5.59 -7.79
N PHE A 100 -7.52 -5.23 -7.93
CA PHE A 100 -6.52 -5.74 -7.02
C PHE A 100 -6.94 -5.18 -5.66
N PRO A 101 -7.29 -6.03 -4.67
CA PRO A 101 -7.46 -5.52 -3.32
C PRO A 101 -6.15 -4.82 -3.00
N GLY A 102 -6.23 -3.50 -2.78
CA GLY A 102 -5.09 -2.72 -2.35
C GLY A 102 -4.45 -3.50 -1.22
N LEU A 103 -3.14 -3.72 -1.31
CA LEU A 103 -2.37 -4.22 -0.20
C LEU A 103 -2.54 -3.15 0.88
N ILE A 104 -3.52 -3.31 1.77
CA ILE A 104 -3.63 -2.50 2.98
C ILE A 104 -2.46 -2.96 3.84
N VAL A 105 -1.30 -2.38 3.55
CA VAL A 105 -0.27 -2.26 4.56
C VAL A 105 -0.83 -1.20 5.49
N TYR A 106 -1.51 -1.67 6.54
CA TYR A 106 -1.61 -0.91 7.77
C TYR A 106 -0.15 -0.62 8.15
N LEU A 107 0.31 0.60 7.89
CA LEU A 107 1.49 1.13 8.54
C LEU A 107 1.13 1.35 10.01
#